data_AF-A0A6S6XRL2-F1
#
_entry.id   AF-A0A6S6XRL2-F1
#
_cell.length_a   1.000
_cell.length_b   1.000
_cell.length_c   1.000
_cell.angle_alpha   90.00
_cell.angle_beta   90.00
_cell.angle_gamma   90.00
#
_symmetry.space_group_name_H-M   'P 1'
#
loop_
_entity.id
_entity.type
_entity.pdbx_description
1 polymer ?
#
loop_
_entity_poly.entity_id
_entity_poly.type
_entity_poly.pdbx_seq_one_letter_code
_entity_poly.pdbx_strand_id
1 'polypeptide(L)'
;MKHTFADARFRSAWCLVLGLALVLCISFGTTLNALGVFTLPIIAAFHCSHEEAAHVATVFLFAMTLAMPAAGWLLDRVAPRPVMAAGALLTVIGYLYAARSSDLDLFTTAIALGGIGIGMSTYIPAVTLVSHWIPPRQQGLAFGILLAAVSLGGMVFPVLLTRIIVAFDWRTAMTMVAALIFCICLPLLLWLARMPPAHPTESARPAPALGHGIVQALRMPSYWLWIAMLMLITMSSLGVYMALIPYLVSVGYSADHAALVNAGAGAATLAGNFLFGVLSARWGTERTLLAGTVVAAAGILFLLGAHDPALGLGAVALFALVWGSTFNLANQLSPAMLLESMGQRNFGSLLGIGNLIAGVGSAFGPEIVGYLVDLTHAYTLPLLLCAALMLAALLPIALLHGVRQKPAEEAWC
;
A
#
# COMPACT_ATOMS: atom_id res chain seq x y z
N MET A 1 19.45 -36.07 -2.10
CA MET A 1 19.74 -34.94 -1.17
C MET A 1 19.44 -33.56 -1.77
N LYS A 2 19.92 -33.17 -2.97
CA LYS A 2 19.63 -31.84 -3.55
C LYS A 2 18.13 -31.52 -3.72
N HIS A 3 17.29 -32.48 -4.12
CA HIS A 3 15.83 -32.29 -4.23
C HIS A 3 15.14 -32.01 -2.88
N THR A 4 15.57 -32.67 -1.80
CA THR A 4 14.96 -32.54 -0.47
C THR A 4 15.23 -31.17 0.16
N PHE A 5 16.41 -30.59 -0.09
CA PHE A 5 16.76 -29.23 0.38
C PHE A 5 16.03 -28.13 -0.40
N ALA A 6 15.79 -28.33 -1.70
CA ALA A 6 15.00 -27.40 -2.52
C ALA A 6 13.55 -27.33 -2.04
N ASP A 7 12.93 -28.47 -1.72
CA ASP A 7 11.55 -28.54 -1.22
C ASP A 7 11.38 -27.95 0.19
N ALA A 8 12.38 -28.09 1.06
CA ALA A 8 12.38 -27.49 2.39
C ALA A 8 12.51 -25.96 2.32
N ARG A 9 13.40 -25.45 1.46
CA ARG A 9 13.58 -24.02 1.23
C ARG A 9 12.34 -23.37 0.62
N PHE A 10 11.74 -24.04 -0.37
CA PHE A 10 10.48 -23.60 -0.97
C PHE A 10 9.37 -23.49 0.08
N ARG A 11 9.19 -24.52 0.91
CA ARG A 11 8.21 -24.48 2.02
C ARG A 11 8.48 -23.34 3.00
N SER A 12 9.73 -23.14 3.42
CA SER A 12 10.07 -22.04 4.32
C SER A 12 9.84 -20.65 3.73
N ALA A 13 10.07 -20.46 2.42
CA ALA A 13 9.83 -19.19 1.74
C ALA A 13 8.34 -18.85 1.71
N TRP A 14 7.47 -19.82 1.41
CA TRP A 14 6.02 -19.60 1.42
C TRP A 14 5.43 -19.47 2.83
N CYS A 15 5.98 -20.18 3.82
CA CYS A 15 5.62 -19.94 5.23
C CYS A 15 5.96 -18.51 5.66
N LEU A 16 7.08 -17.96 5.21
CA LEU A 16 7.47 -16.57 5.45
C LEU A 16 6.49 -15.59 4.80
N VAL A 17 6.15 -15.81 3.52
CA VAL A 17 5.15 -14.98 2.81
C VAL A 17 3.81 -14.99 3.55
N LEU A 18 3.29 -16.16 3.93
CA LEU A 18 2.01 -16.27 4.63
C LEU A 18 2.03 -15.64 6.01
N GLY A 19 3.12 -15.79 6.76
CA GLY A 19 3.23 -15.16 8.07
C GLY A 19 3.36 -13.64 7.98
N LEU A 20 4.13 -13.12 7.01
CA LEU A 20 4.18 -11.68 6.75
C LEU A 20 2.83 -11.14 6.26
N ALA A 21 2.11 -11.91 5.44
CA ALA A 21 0.76 -11.58 5.00
C ALA A 21 -0.20 -11.46 6.20
N LEU A 22 -0.11 -12.39 7.17
CA LEU A 22 -0.89 -12.31 8.40
C LEU A 22 -0.55 -11.08 9.24
N VAL A 23 0.75 -10.75 9.39
CA VAL A 23 1.17 -9.52 10.08
C VAL A 23 0.63 -8.28 9.37
N LEU A 24 0.75 -8.21 8.05
CA LEU A 24 0.22 -7.10 7.25
C LEU A 24 -1.30 -6.97 7.39
N CYS A 25 -2.03 -8.08 7.32
CA CYS A 25 -3.48 -8.14 7.51
C CYS A 25 -3.89 -7.55 8.85
N ILE A 26 -3.26 -8.00 9.94
CA ILE A 26 -3.55 -7.52 11.29
C ILE A 26 -3.16 -6.07 11.44
N SER A 27 -1.90 -5.73 11.14
CA SER A 27 -1.36 -4.39 11.37
C SER A 27 -2.07 -3.34 10.52
N PHE A 28 -2.12 -3.47 9.18
CA PHE A 28 -2.82 -2.48 8.35
C PHE A 28 -4.34 -2.49 8.55
N GLY A 29 -4.92 -3.67 8.80
CA GLY A 29 -6.37 -3.80 9.03
C GLY A 29 -6.82 -3.08 10.29
N THR A 30 -6.11 -3.30 11.40
CA THR A 30 -6.47 -2.68 12.71
C THR A 30 -6.08 -1.22 12.85
N THR A 31 -5.16 -0.75 12.02
CA THR A 31 -4.64 0.62 12.10
C THR A 31 -5.13 1.46 10.93
N LEU A 32 -4.40 1.51 9.82
CA LEU A 32 -4.69 2.36 8.66
C LEU A 32 -6.13 2.24 8.15
N ASN A 33 -6.65 1.01 7.97
CA ASN A 33 -8.00 0.81 7.46
C ASN A 33 -9.09 1.06 8.51
N ALA A 34 -8.80 0.85 9.79
CA ALA A 34 -9.77 1.06 10.87
C ALA A 34 -9.67 2.45 11.51
N LEU A 35 -8.74 3.31 11.06
CA LEU A 35 -8.50 4.61 11.66
C LEU A 35 -9.76 5.49 11.64
N GLY A 36 -10.53 5.44 10.54
CA GLY A 36 -11.80 6.16 10.42
C GLY A 36 -12.90 5.68 11.37
N VAL A 37 -12.82 4.43 11.88
CA VAL A 37 -13.78 3.89 12.86
C VAL A 37 -13.63 4.59 14.21
N PHE A 38 -12.43 5.07 14.54
CA PHE A 38 -12.16 5.76 15.80
C PHE A 38 -12.54 7.24 15.77
N THR A 39 -12.76 7.84 14.60
CA THR A 39 -12.98 9.30 14.43
C THR A 39 -14.16 9.81 15.28
N LEU A 40 -15.34 9.18 15.19
CA LEU A 40 -16.52 9.62 15.94
C LEU A 40 -16.34 9.46 17.47
N PRO A 41 -15.86 8.31 17.99
CA PRO A 41 -15.53 8.19 19.41
C PRO A 41 -14.50 9.20 19.92
N ILE A 42 -13.48 9.53 19.13
CA ILE A 42 -12.46 10.53 19.49
C ILE A 42 -13.08 11.93 19.60
N ILE A 43 -13.90 12.33 18.62
CA ILE A 43 -14.63 13.61 18.65
C ILE A 43 -15.48 13.72 19.91
N ALA A 44 -16.22 12.66 20.24
CA ALA A 44 -17.04 12.63 21.45
C ALA A 44 -16.21 12.66 22.74
N ALA A 45 -15.06 11.98 22.78
CA ALA A 45 -14.23 11.88 23.98
C ALA A 45 -13.44 13.18 24.26
N PHE A 46 -12.81 13.76 23.24
CA PHE A 46 -11.96 14.95 23.37
C PHE A 46 -12.70 16.26 23.09
N HIS A 47 -13.98 16.20 22.71
CA HIS A 47 -14.81 17.36 22.38
C HIS A 47 -14.18 18.22 21.27
N CYS A 48 -13.47 17.57 20.36
CA CYS A 48 -12.74 18.21 19.27
C CYS A 48 -13.59 18.31 17.99
N SER A 49 -13.16 19.18 17.07
CA SER A 49 -13.77 19.33 15.76
C SER A 49 -13.44 18.15 14.83
N HIS A 50 -14.19 18.03 13.74
CA HIS A 50 -13.91 17.04 12.70
C HIS A 50 -12.57 17.29 12.01
N GLU A 51 -12.15 18.56 11.88
CA GLU A 51 -10.85 18.95 11.35
C GLU A 51 -9.71 18.45 12.24
N GLU A 52 -9.82 18.68 13.54
CA GLU A 52 -8.83 18.22 14.53
C GLU A 52 -8.74 16.68 14.55
N ALA A 53 -9.86 15.97 14.41
CA ALA A 53 -9.85 14.52 14.29
C ALA A 53 -9.23 14.02 12.97
N ALA A 54 -9.45 14.74 11.85
CA ALA A 54 -8.79 14.46 10.57
C ALA A 54 -7.27 14.73 10.63
N HIS A 55 -6.85 15.75 11.39
CA HIS A 55 -5.43 16.04 11.62
C HIS A 55 -4.69 14.85 12.22
N VAL A 56 -5.30 14.13 13.18
CA VAL A 56 -4.74 12.88 13.74
C VAL A 56 -4.43 11.86 12.64
N ALA A 57 -5.36 11.65 11.71
CA ALA A 57 -5.20 10.71 10.60
C ALA A 57 -4.05 11.11 9.67
N THR A 58 -3.95 12.41 9.36
CA THR A 58 -2.88 12.96 8.54
C THR A 58 -1.52 12.79 9.20
N VAL A 59 -1.42 13.08 10.50
CA VAL A 59 -0.18 12.89 11.28
C VAL A 59 0.25 11.42 11.29
N PHE A 60 -0.70 10.49 11.46
CA PHE A 60 -0.42 9.04 11.36
C PHE A 60 0.21 8.67 10.01
N LEU A 61 -0.43 9.08 8.90
CA LEU A 61 0.03 8.76 7.55
C LEU A 61 1.38 9.40 7.24
N PHE A 62 1.58 10.64 7.67
CA PHE A 62 2.82 11.36 7.49
C PHE A 62 3.96 10.67 8.27
N ALA A 63 3.74 10.35 9.54
CA ALA A 63 4.71 9.68 10.39
C ALA A 63 5.07 8.28 9.86
N MET A 64 4.08 7.53 9.37
CA MET A 64 4.27 6.24 8.70
C MET A 64 5.12 6.38 7.43
N THR A 65 4.78 7.33 6.56
CA THR A 65 5.46 7.56 5.28
C THR A 65 6.90 8.05 5.48
N LEU A 66 7.15 8.86 6.52
CA LEU A 66 8.49 9.32 6.87
C LEU A 66 9.37 8.19 7.43
N ALA A 67 8.78 7.24 8.16
CA ALA A 67 9.50 6.11 8.74
C ALA A 67 9.91 5.05 7.69
N MET A 68 9.20 4.99 6.57
CA MET A 68 9.42 4.02 5.49
C MET A 68 10.85 4.04 4.89
N PRO A 69 11.42 5.19 4.46
CA PRO A 69 12.82 5.26 4.03
C PRO A 69 13.81 4.85 5.12
N ALA A 70 13.59 5.29 6.36
CA ALA A 70 14.46 4.97 7.49
C ALA A 70 14.49 3.45 7.74
N ALA A 71 13.33 2.79 7.64
CA ALA A 71 13.22 1.35 7.73
C ALA A 71 14.01 0.65 6.60
N GLY A 72 13.84 1.10 5.36
CA GLY A 72 14.58 0.58 4.19
C GLY A 72 16.10 0.67 4.37
N TRP A 73 16.60 1.84 4.80
CA TRP A 73 18.02 2.06 5.08
C TRP A 73 18.54 1.19 6.22
N LEU A 74 17.74 1.00 7.29
CA LEU A 74 18.15 0.19 8.43
C LEU A 74 18.22 -1.29 8.06
N LEU A 75 17.32 -1.77 7.20
CA LEU A 75 17.33 -3.16 6.69
C LEU A 75 18.51 -3.45 5.78
N ASP A 76 19.05 -2.45 5.09
CA ASP A 76 20.24 -2.61 4.26
C ASP A 76 21.52 -2.79 5.13
N ARG A 77 21.46 -2.46 6.42
CA ARG A 77 22.63 -2.47 7.35
C ARG A 77 22.50 -3.45 8.50
N VAL A 78 21.27 -3.72 8.94
CA VAL A 78 20.94 -4.50 10.13
C VAL A 78 20.03 -5.64 9.72
N ALA A 79 20.10 -6.76 10.43
CA ALA A 79 19.20 -7.88 10.20
C ALA A 79 17.71 -7.42 10.26
N PRO A 80 16.81 -8.01 9.44
CA PRO A 80 15.41 -7.61 9.40
C PRO A 80 14.65 -7.78 10.73
N ARG A 81 15.00 -8.80 11.51
CA ARG A 81 14.35 -9.15 12.77
C ARG A 81 14.25 -8.00 13.78
N PRO A 82 15.36 -7.37 14.23
CA PRO A 82 15.29 -6.28 15.20
C PRO A 82 14.53 -5.07 14.66
N VAL A 83 14.66 -4.75 13.37
CA VAL A 83 13.97 -3.60 12.75
C VAL A 83 12.46 -3.80 12.80
N MET A 84 12.00 -4.96 12.32
CA MET A 84 10.57 -5.26 12.26
C MET A 84 9.95 -5.43 13.65
N ALA A 85 10.66 -6.09 14.57
CA ALA A 85 10.19 -6.27 15.94
C ALA A 85 10.14 -4.94 16.71
N ALA A 86 11.13 -4.06 16.54
CA ALA A 86 11.13 -2.73 17.13
C ALA A 86 9.97 -1.89 16.62
N GLY A 87 9.70 -1.91 15.30
CA GLY A 87 8.54 -1.22 14.73
C GLY A 87 7.22 -1.74 15.29
N ALA A 88 7.04 -3.06 15.40
CA ALA A 88 5.81 -3.64 15.95
C ALA A 88 5.63 -3.26 17.43
N LEU A 89 6.71 -3.27 18.22
CA LEU A 89 6.69 -2.83 19.61
C LEU A 89 6.36 -1.34 19.74
N LEU A 90 6.89 -0.51 18.84
CA LEU A 90 6.60 0.93 18.79
C LEU A 90 5.11 1.17 18.50
N THR A 91 4.51 0.37 17.61
CA THR A 91 3.06 0.40 17.36
C THR A 91 2.25 0.01 18.60
N VAL A 92 2.66 -1.04 19.31
CA VAL A 92 2.01 -1.46 20.57
C VAL A 92 2.07 -0.33 21.60
N ILE A 93 3.24 0.28 21.79
CA ILE A 93 3.43 1.39 22.73
C ILE A 93 2.55 2.59 22.32
N GLY A 94 2.55 2.97 21.03
CA GLY A 94 1.73 4.06 20.52
C GLY A 94 0.24 3.85 20.79
N TYR A 95 -0.29 2.65 20.50
CA TYR A 95 -1.70 2.34 20.74
C TYR A 95 -2.05 2.23 22.24
N LEU A 96 -1.16 1.69 23.08
CA LEU A 96 -1.38 1.65 24.53
C LEU A 96 -1.34 3.05 25.17
N TYR A 97 -0.52 3.94 24.62
CA TYR A 97 -0.44 5.33 25.06
C TYR A 97 -1.66 6.13 24.58
N ALA A 98 -2.08 5.93 23.32
CA ALA A 98 -3.31 6.51 22.77
C ALA A 98 -4.56 6.06 23.55
N ALA A 99 -4.62 4.79 23.96
CA ALA A 99 -5.72 4.28 24.78
C ALA A 99 -5.81 4.94 26.16
N ARG A 100 -4.72 5.55 26.66
CA ARG A 100 -4.64 6.20 27.99
C ARG A 100 -4.56 7.72 27.94
N SER A 101 -4.53 8.33 26.75
CA SER A 101 -4.36 9.77 26.63
C SER A 101 -5.58 10.53 27.18
N SER A 102 -5.31 11.56 27.98
CA SER A 102 -6.30 12.51 28.50
C SER A 102 -6.60 13.63 27.52
N ASP A 103 -5.63 13.97 26.67
CA ASP A 103 -5.67 15.14 25.79
C ASP A 103 -5.45 14.76 24.32
N LEU A 104 -5.99 15.58 23.41
CA LEU A 104 -5.91 15.35 21.97
C LEU A 104 -4.46 15.41 21.44
N ASP A 105 -3.61 16.29 21.98
CA ASP A 105 -2.22 16.40 21.53
C ASP A 105 -1.40 15.16 21.92
N LEU A 106 -1.60 14.66 23.14
CA LEU A 106 -1.00 13.41 23.60
C LEU A 106 -1.48 12.24 22.76
N PHE A 107 -2.78 12.20 22.45
CA PHE A 107 -3.37 11.20 21.56
C PHE A 107 -2.75 11.25 20.15
N THR A 108 -2.64 12.43 19.56
CA THR A 108 -2.06 12.66 18.23
C THR A 108 -0.61 12.20 18.18
N THR A 109 0.18 12.53 19.20
CA THR A 109 1.57 12.10 19.33
C THR A 109 1.68 10.58 19.48
N ALA A 110 0.79 9.97 20.26
CA ALA A 110 0.73 8.52 20.45
C ALA A 110 0.41 7.79 19.14
N ILE A 111 -0.52 8.32 18.36
CA ILE A 111 -0.88 7.80 17.05
C ILE A 111 0.25 8.00 16.03
N ALA A 112 0.95 9.15 16.07
CA ALA A 112 2.15 9.38 15.26
C ALA A 112 3.22 8.31 15.52
N LEU A 113 3.47 8.00 16.80
CA LEU A 113 4.37 6.92 17.21
C LEU A 113 3.93 5.56 16.66
N GLY A 114 2.62 5.31 16.69
CA GLY A 114 1.99 4.15 16.06
C GLY A 114 2.29 4.03 14.56
N GLY A 115 2.15 5.15 13.84
CA GLY A 115 2.45 5.27 12.41
C GLY A 115 3.91 4.96 12.08
N ILE A 116 4.86 5.52 12.84
CA ILE A 116 6.29 5.20 12.71
C ILE A 116 6.52 3.70 12.87
N GLY A 117 5.92 3.10 13.90
CA GLY A 117 6.06 1.67 14.17
C GLY A 117 5.57 0.79 13.02
N ILE A 118 4.46 1.18 12.38
CA ILE A 118 3.91 0.45 11.23
C ILE A 118 4.82 0.59 10.03
N GLY A 119 5.26 1.81 9.70
CA GLY A 119 6.21 2.06 8.61
C GLY A 119 7.49 1.23 8.75
N MET A 120 7.97 1.04 9.99
CA MET A 120 9.16 0.25 10.29
C MET A 120 8.96 -1.27 10.31
N SER A 121 7.74 -1.77 10.53
CA SER A 121 7.49 -3.20 10.81
C SER A 121 6.81 -3.98 9.69
N THR A 122 6.11 -3.31 8.78
CA THR A 122 5.27 -4.00 7.80
C THR A 122 5.75 -3.82 6.37
N TYR A 123 5.23 -2.85 5.61
CA TYR A 123 5.21 -2.92 4.15
C TYR A 123 6.60 -3.07 3.51
N ILE A 124 7.51 -2.11 3.73
CA ILE A 124 8.86 -2.14 3.14
C ILE A 124 9.69 -3.32 3.65
N PRO A 125 9.77 -3.59 4.97
CA PRO A 125 10.47 -4.76 5.46
C PRO A 125 9.94 -6.08 4.91
N ALA A 126 8.61 -6.25 4.83
CA ALA A 126 8.01 -7.46 4.31
C ALA A 126 8.34 -7.67 2.83
N VAL A 127 8.20 -6.62 2.01
CA VAL A 127 8.51 -6.66 0.58
C VAL A 127 10.00 -6.91 0.34
N THR A 128 10.88 -6.26 1.11
CA THR A 128 12.33 -6.48 1.05
C THR A 128 12.69 -7.90 1.45
N LEU A 129 12.09 -8.45 2.51
CA LEU A 129 12.39 -9.81 2.93
C LEU A 129 11.89 -10.84 1.91
N VAL A 130 10.70 -10.65 1.36
CA VAL A 130 10.16 -11.51 0.30
C VAL A 130 11.03 -11.48 -0.95
N SER A 131 11.58 -10.33 -1.34
CA SER A 131 12.45 -10.24 -2.53
C SER A 131 13.77 -11.01 -2.40
N HIS A 132 14.22 -11.29 -1.18
CA HIS A 132 15.40 -12.12 -0.90
C HIS A 132 15.08 -13.63 -0.83
N TRP A 133 13.86 -14.00 -0.42
CA TRP A 133 13.44 -15.40 -0.28
C TRP A 133 12.82 -15.99 -1.54
N ILE A 134 12.06 -15.17 -2.29
CA ILE A 134 11.29 -15.59 -3.46
C ILE A 134 12.02 -15.18 -4.74
N PRO A 135 12.18 -16.09 -5.72
CA PRO A 135 12.82 -15.77 -6.99
C PRO A 135 12.00 -14.77 -7.81
N PRO A 136 12.64 -13.91 -8.65
CA PRO A 136 11.97 -12.83 -9.38
C PRO A 136 10.67 -13.23 -10.09
N ARG A 137 10.66 -14.40 -10.73
CA ARG A 137 9.50 -14.94 -11.45
C ARG A 137 8.24 -15.15 -10.58
N GLN A 138 8.41 -15.33 -9.26
CA GLN A 138 7.31 -15.61 -8.32
C GLN A 138 7.04 -14.43 -7.36
N GLN A 139 7.84 -13.36 -7.41
CA GLN A 139 7.69 -12.22 -6.49
C GLN A 139 6.37 -11.47 -6.69
N GLY A 140 5.88 -11.35 -7.94
CA GLY A 140 4.58 -10.74 -8.21
C GLY A 140 3.44 -11.46 -7.49
N LEU A 141 3.45 -12.81 -7.46
CA LEU A 141 2.48 -13.60 -6.71
C LEU A 141 2.64 -13.40 -5.20
N ALA A 142 3.87 -13.39 -4.69
CA ALA A 142 4.12 -13.19 -3.26
C ALA A 142 3.67 -11.81 -2.79
N PHE A 143 4.01 -10.74 -3.52
CA PHE A 143 3.51 -9.38 -3.25
C PHE A 143 1.99 -9.31 -3.37
N GLY A 144 1.40 -10.03 -4.33
CA GLY A 144 -0.05 -10.13 -4.45
C GLY A 144 -0.71 -10.75 -3.22
N ILE A 145 -0.15 -11.81 -2.64
CA ILE A 145 -0.66 -12.41 -1.40
C ILE A 145 -0.52 -11.44 -0.22
N LEU A 146 0.64 -10.78 -0.07
CA LEU A 146 0.84 -9.78 0.98
C LEU A 146 -0.24 -8.68 0.94
N LEU A 147 -0.52 -8.15 -0.24
CA LEU A 147 -1.50 -7.09 -0.43
C LEU A 147 -2.95 -7.57 -0.36
N ALA A 148 -3.25 -8.78 -0.84
CA ALA A 148 -4.56 -9.38 -0.64
C ALA A 148 -4.87 -9.53 0.86
N ALA A 149 -3.86 -9.86 1.67
CA ALA A 149 -4.01 -9.94 3.11
C ALA A 149 -4.27 -8.55 3.75
N VAL A 150 -3.65 -7.48 3.24
CA VAL A 150 -3.99 -6.10 3.64
C VAL A 150 -5.46 -5.78 3.36
N SER A 151 -5.96 -6.10 2.16
CA SER A 151 -7.37 -5.89 1.79
C SER A 151 -8.33 -6.71 2.67
N LEU A 152 -7.98 -7.97 2.95
CA LEU A 152 -8.76 -8.82 3.86
C LEU A 152 -8.81 -8.22 5.27
N GLY A 153 -7.68 -7.71 5.77
CA GLY A 153 -7.62 -7.00 7.04
C GLY A 153 -8.52 -5.76 7.06
N GLY A 154 -8.50 -4.96 5.99
CA GLY A 154 -9.37 -3.78 5.84
C GLY A 154 -10.86 -4.12 5.75
N MET A 155 -11.24 -5.33 5.34
CA MET A 155 -12.64 -5.77 5.34
C MET A 155 -13.10 -6.27 6.72
N VAL A 156 -12.24 -7.00 7.43
CA VAL A 156 -12.61 -7.71 8.67
C VAL A 156 -12.49 -6.79 9.90
N PHE A 157 -11.36 -6.08 10.04
CA PHE A 157 -11.05 -5.37 11.28
C PHE A 157 -11.92 -4.14 11.55
N PRO A 158 -12.28 -3.30 10.57
CA PRO A 158 -13.18 -2.16 10.83
C PRO A 158 -14.55 -2.60 11.38
N VAL A 159 -15.13 -3.69 10.84
CA VAL A 159 -16.40 -4.25 11.33
C VAL A 159 -16.24 -4.79 12.75
N LEU A 160 -15.17 -5.55 13.01
CA LEU A 160 -14.90 -6.10 14.32
C LEU A 160 -14.67 -5.01 15.38
N LEU A 161 -13.87 -4.00 15.05
CA LEU A 161 -13.56 -2.88 15.94
C LEU A 161 -14.80 -2.03 16.21
N THR A 162 -15.65 -1.77 15.21
CA THR A 162 -16.93 -1.08 15.42
C THR A 162 -17.78 -1.81 16.46
N ARG A 163 -17.90 -3.14 16.37
CA ARG A 163 -18.65 -3.94 17.35
C ARG A 163 -18.03 -3.89 18.75
N ILE A 164 -16.70 -3.91 18.85
CA ILE A 164 -15.99 -3.80 20.13
C ILE A 164 -16.19 -2.42 20.76
N ILE A 165 -16.14 -1.35 19.95
CA ILE A 165 -16.35 0.02 20.40
C ILE A 165 -17.76 0.19 20.96
N VAL A 166 -18.77 -0.33 20.26
CA VAL A 166 -20.17 -0.27 20.72
C VAL A 166 -20.40 -1.09 21.99
N ALA A 167 -19.76 -2.26 22.12
CA ALA A 167 -19.94 -3.14 23.27
C ALA A 167 -19.15 -2.73 24.52
N PHE A 168 -17.99 -2.08 24.35
CA PHE A 168 -17.09 -1.71 25.43
C PHE A 168 -16.79 -0.21 25.40
N ASP A 169 -15.77 0.20 24.63
CA ASP A 169 -15.38 1.58 24.36
C ASP A 169 -14.20 1.60 23.36
N TRP A 170 -13.88 2.77 22.80
CA TRP A 170 -12.74 2.96 21.91
C TRP A 170 -11.39 2.75 22.59
N ARG A 171 -11.25 3.08 23.89
CA ARG A 171 -10.02 2.83 24.66
C ARG A 171 -9.71 1.34 24.78
N THR A 172 -10.75 0.55 25.04
CA THR A 172 -10.67 -0.92 25.09
C THR A 172 -10.31 -1.48 23.72
N ALA A 173 -10.95 -0.98 22.65
CA ALA A 173 -10.64 -1.38 21.29
C ALA A 173 -9.17 -1.11 20.92
N MET A 174 -8.62 0.07 21.24
CA MET A 174 -7.20 0.37 21.01
C MET A 174 -6.25 -0.52 21.82
N THR A 175 -6.61 -0.81 23.08
CA THR A 175 -5.84 -1.74 23.92
C THR A 175 -5.86 -3.17 23.36
N MET A 176 -7.00 -3.62 22.82
CA MET A 176 -7.11 -4.92 22.15
C MET A 176 -6.28 -4.98 20.87
N VAL A 177 -6.24 -3.89 20.08
CA VAL A 177 -5.34 -3.79 18.91
C VAL A 177 -3.88 -3.93 19.33
N ALA A 178 -3.46 -3.21 20.37
CA ALA A 178 -2.10 -3.32 20.90
C ALA A 178 -1.79 -4.75 21.40
N ALA A 179 -2.71 -5.38 22.12
CA ALA A 179 -2.57 -6.75 22.59
C ALA A 179 -2.49 -7.74 21.42
N LEU A 180 -3.28 -7.55 20.37
CA LEU A 180 -3.26 -8.40 19.17
C LEU A 180 -1.91 -8.32 18.44
N ILE A 181 -1.38 -7.11 18.25
CA ILE A 181 -0.06 -6.90 17.64
C ILE A 181 1.05 -7.48 18.52
N PHE A 182 0.98 -7.29 19.85
CA PHE A 182 1.96 -7.81 20.79
C PHE A 182 1.96 -9.34 20.90
N CYS A 183 0.78 -9.97 20.97
CA CYS A 183 0.67 -11.41 21.19
C CYS A 183 0.82 -12.23 19.91
N ILE A 184 0.48 -11.67 18.75
CA ILE A 184 0.50 -12.39 17.47
C ILE A 184 1.62 -11.87 16.56
N CYS A 185 1.58 -10.59 16.19
CA CYS A 185 2.51 -10.05 15.20
C CYS A 185 3.95 -10.08 15.69
N LEU A 186 4.21 -9.66 16.94
CA LEU A 186 5.58 -9.57 17.46
C LEU A 186 6.28 -10.95 17.55
N PRO A 187 5.69 -12.01 18.14
CA PRO A 187 6.28 -13.35 18.11
C PRO A 187 6.48 -13.88 16.69
N LEU A 188 5.52 -13.64 15.80
CA LEU A 188 5.58 -14.09 14.41
C LEU A 188 6.73 -13.43 13.66
N LEU A 189 6.93 -12.11 13.85
CA LEU A 189 8.08 -11.37 13.31
C LEU A 189 9.40 -11.87 13.92
N LEU A 190 9.46 -12.10 15.22
CA LEU A 190 10.67 -12.64 15.87
C LEU A 190 11.03 -14.04 15.38
N TRP A 191 10.03 -14.83 14.99
CA TRP A 191 10.24 -16.16 14.44
C TRP A 191 10.65 -16.11 12.96
N LEU A 192 9.87 -15.40 12.12
CA LEU A 192 9.97 -15.43 10.66
C LEU A 192 10.94 -14.43 10.05
N ALA A 193 11.18 -13.26 10.66
CA ALA A 193 11.89 -12.14 10.02
C ALA A 193 13.42 -12.38 9.92
N ARG A 194 13.85 -13.47 9.31
CA ARG A 194 15.24 -13.91 9.19
C ARG A 194 15.65 -13.89 7.73
N MET A 195 16.87 -13.43 7.45
CA MET A 195 17.48 -13.59 6.14
C MET A 195 17.68 -15.08 5.85
N PRO A 196 17.62 -15.51 4.58
CA PRO A 196 17.91 -16.88 4.22
C PRO A 196 19.35 -17.25 4.64
N PRO A 197 19.61 -18.49 5.10
CA PRO A 197 20.95 -18.89 5.50
C PRO A 197 21.94 -18.76 4.33
N ALA A 198 23.08 -18.11 4.58
CA ALA A 198 24.15 -17.97 3.59
C ALA A 198 24.65 -19.36 3.17
N HIS A 199 24.86 -19.58 1.85
CA HIS A 199 25.42 -20.83 1.36
C HIS A 199 26.87 -21.00 1.84
N PRO A 200 27.25 -22.13 2.46
CA PRO A 200 28.63 -22.42 2.86
C PRO A 200 29.61 -22.67 1.70
N THR A 201 29.21 -22.48 0.44
CA THR A 201 30.03 -22.83 -0.74
C THR A 201 30.42 -21.64 -1.64
N GLU A 202 30.28 -20.39 -1.17
CA GLU A 202 30.93 -19.26 -1.83
C GLU A 202 31.76 -18.46 -0.81
N SER A 203 32.92 -19.01 -0.48
CA SER A 203 34.12 -18.23 -0.15
C SER A 203 34.77 -17.62 -1.39
N ALA A 204 33.99 -17.34 -2.43
CA ALA A 204 34.33 -16.33 -3.43
C ALA A 204 33.99 -14.97 -2.80
N ARG A 205 34.77 -13.92 -3.07
CA ARG A 205 34.41 -12.52 -2.75
C ARG A 205 32.89 -12.33 -2.89
N PRO A 206 32.19 -11.66 -1.96
CA PRO A 206 30.77 -11.40 -2.15
C PRO A 206 30.65 -10.78 -3.53
N ALA A 207 30.04 -11.51 -4.48
CA ALA A 207 29.72 -10.95 -5.77
C ALA A 207 28.93 -9.68 -5.44
N PRO A 208 29.40 -8.49 -5.84
CA PRO A 208 28.74 -7.26 -5.45
C PRO A 208 27.27 -7.42 -5.84
N ALA A 209 26.37 -7.29 -4.87
CA ALA A 209 24.94 -7.44 -5.12
C ALA A 209 24.60 -6.67 -6.40
N LEU A 210 24.15 -7.39 -7.42
CA LEU A 210 23.89 -6.81 -8.74
C LEU A 210 22.82 -5.74 -8.55
N GLY A 211 23.17 -4.50 -8.90
CA GLY A 211 22.30 -3.35 -8.74
C GLY A 211 23.05 -2.05 -8.47
N HIS A 212 22.29 -0.97 -8.46
CA HIS A 212 22.81 0.39 -8.41
C HIS A 212 22.97 0.87 -6.97
N GLY A 213 24.01 1.67 -6.70
CA GLY A 213 24.09 2.43 -5.44
C GLY A 213 22.98 3.48 -5.36
N ILE A 214 22.61 3.94 -4.16
CA ILE A 214 21.55 4.96 -3.97
C ILE A 214 21.82 6.21 -4.82
N VAL A 215 23.05 6.74 -4.77
CA VAL A 215 23.45 7.93 -5.55
C VAL A 215 23.39 7.66 -7.06
N GLN A 216 23.71 6.44 -7.49
CA GLN A 216 23.67 6.07 -8.90
C GLN A 216 22.22 5.97 -9.39
N ALA A 217 21.35 5.30 -8.63
CA ALA A 217 19.92 5.19 -8.92
C ALA A 217 19.23 6.57 -8.97
N LEU A 218 19.57 7.48 -8.05
CA LEU A 218 19.04 8.86 -8.06
C LEU A 218 19.47 9.68 -9.28
N ARG A 219 20.53 9.26 -9.98
CA ARG A 219 20.97 9.88 -11.25
C ARG A 219 20.33 9.22 -12.47
N MET A 220 19.65 8.09 -12.30
CA MET A 220 19.05 7.36 -13.42
C MET A 220 17.64 7.90 -13.74
N PRO A 221 17.36 8.23 -15.01
CA PRO A 221 16.03 8.65 -15.42
C PRO A 221 14.95 7.60 -15.13
N SER A 222 15.28 6.30 -15.24
CA SER A 222 14.35 5.21 -14.95
C SER A 222 13.85 5.20 -13.51
N TYR A 223 14.64 5.66 -12.55
CA TYR A 223 14.18 5.76 -11.17
C TYR A 223 13.11 6.86 -11.01
N TRP A 224 13.34 8.03 -11.64
CA TRP A 224 12.39 9.14 -11.63
C TRP A 224 11.12 8.85 -12.43
N LEU A 225 11.22 8.12 -13.55
CA LEU A 225 10.05 7.63 -14.29
C LEU A 225 9.21 6.68 -13.42
N TRP A 226 9.85 5.80 -12.65
CA TRP A 226 9.15 4.93 -11.71
C TRP A 226 8.45 5.72 -10.59
N ILE A 227 9.11 6.74 -10.03
CA ILE A 227 8.47 7.62 -9.03
C ILE A 227 7.28 8.36 -9.65
N ALA A 228 7.46 8.93 -10.84
CA ALA A 228 6.42 9.68 -11.53
C ALA A 228 5.21 8.81 -11.86
N MET A 229 5.42 7.56 -12.34
CA MET A 229 4.30 6.64 -12.61
C MET A 229 3.53 6.35 -11.33
N LEU A 230 4.24 6.07 -10.22
CA LEU A 230 3.63 5.69 -8.96
C LEU A 230 2.80 6.87 -8.44
N MET A 231 3.42 8.05 -8.38
CA MET A 231 2.78 9.30 -7.95
C MET A 231 1.51 9.62 -8.74
N LEU A 232 1.56 9.59 -10.08
CA LEU A 232 0.39 9.92 -10.92
C LEU A 232 -0.77 8.95 -10.69
N ILE A 233 -0.49 7.65 -10.59
CA ILE A 233 -1.52 6.62 -10.34
C ILE A 233 -2.12 6.81 -8.94
N THR A 234 -1.30 6.91 -7.90
CA THR A 234 -1.79 6.99 -6.51
C THR A 234 -2.49 8.32 -6.22
N MET A 235 -2.02 9.42 -6.82
CA MET A 235 -2.68 10.72 -6.76
C MET A 235 -4.09 10.66 -7.39
N SER A 236 -4.21 10.08 -8.58
CA SER A 236 -5.52 9.87 -9.21
C SER A 236 -6.41 8.95 -8.38
N SER A 237 -5.89 7.81 -7.91
CA SER A 237 -6.67 6.83 -7.17
C SER A 237 -7.17 7.38 -5.84
N LEU A 238 -6.35 8.13 -5.09
CA LEU A 238 -6.78 8.76 -3.85
C LEU A 238 -7.82 9.86 -4.09
N GLY A 239 -7.65 10.67 -5.13
CA GLY A 239 -8.63 11.70 -5.51
C GLY A 239 -10.01 11.11 -5.81
N VAL A 240 -10.06 10.06 -6.64
CA VAL A 240 -11.31 9.35 -6.96
C VAL A 240 -11.90 8.68 -5.72
N TYR A 241 -11.06 8.01 -4.91
CA TYR A 241 -11.50 7.32 -3.70
C TYR A 241 -12.20 8.27 -2.72
N MET A 242 -11.64 9.46 -2.49
CA MET A 242 -12.21 10.47 -1.59
C MET A 242 -13.46 11.15 -2.18
N ALA A 243 -13.49 11.36 -3.50
CA ALA A 243 -14.63 12.00 -4.17
C ALA A 243 -15.81 11.06 -4.45
N LEU A 244 -15.63 9.74 -4.37
CA LEU A 244 -16.62 8.74 -4.77
C LEU A 244 -17.99 8.93 -4.09
N ILE A 245 -18.01 8.94 -2.75
CA ILE A 245 -19.27 9.04 -1.99
C ILE A 245 -19.93 10.41 -2.21
N PRO A 246 -19.22 11.55 -2.03
CA PRO A 246 -19.80 12.87 -2.27
C PRO A 246 -20.35 13.03 -3.70
N TYR A 247 -19.65 12.51 -4.71
CA TYR A 247 -20.11 12.55 -6.09
C TYR A 247 -21.41 11.78 -6.29
N LEU A 248 -21.50 10.53 -5.83
CA LEU A 248 -22.72 9.74 -5.99
C LEU A 248 -23.92 10.39 -5.28
N VAL A 249 -23.70 10.96 -4.09
CA VAL A 249 -24.75 11.71 -3.38
C VAL A 249 -25.16 12.96 -4.15
N SER A 250 -24.20 13.71 -4.72
CA SER A 250 -24.48 14.91 -5.53
C SER A 250 -25.32 14.63 -6.77
N VAL A 251 -25.24 13.41 -7.29
CA VAL A 251 -25.95 12.94 -8.49
C VAL A 251 -27.31 12.30 -8.14
N GLY A 252 -27.65 12.21 -6.85
CA GLY A 252 -28.98 11.79 -6.38
C GLY A 252 -29.05 10.36 -5.82
N TYR A 253 -27.92 9.64 -5.69
CA TYR A 253 -27.91 8.37 -4.98
C TYR A 253 -27.98 8.59 -3.47
N SER A 254 -28.64 7.69 -2.75
CA SER A 254 -28.59 7.69 -1.28
C SER A 254 -27.16 7.42 -0.78
N ALA A 255 -26.81 7.97 0.39
CA ALA A 255 -25.53 7.69 1.04
C ALA A 255 -25.29 6.19 1.26
N ASP A 256 -26.33 5.41 1.57
CA ASP A 256 -26.25 3.96 1.74
C ASP A 256 -25.83 3.25 0.45
N HIS A 257 -26.43 3.63 -0.68
CA HIS A 257 -26.02 3.11 -1.99
C HIS A 257 -24.57 3.49 -2.31
N ALA A 258 -24.14 4.73 -2.05
CA ALA A 258 -22.76 5.15 -2.28
C ALA A 258 -21.75 4.36 -1.41
N ALA A 259 -22.11 4.08 -0.16
CA ALA A 259 -21.31 3.24 0.74
C ALA A 259 -21.24 1.78 0.25
N LEU A 260 -22.34 1.22 -0.26
CA LEU A 260 -22.38 -0.11 -0.88
C LEU A 260 -21.46 -0.19 -2.10
N VAL A 261 -21.42 0.84 -2.93
CA VAL A 261 -20.52 0.92 -4.09
C VAL A 261 -19.06 0.94 -3.66
N ASN A 262 -18.72 1.73 -2.64
CA ASN A 262 -17.38 1.76 -2.07
C ASN A 262 -16.97 0.38 -1.49
N ALA A 263 -17.87 -0.29 -0.77
CA ALA A 263 -17.65 -1.64 -0.27
C ALA A 263 -17.46 -2.65 -1.42
N GLY A 264 -18.25 -2.51 -2.50
CA GLY A 264 -18.12 -3.31 -3.72
C GLY A 264 -16.77 -3.10 -4.42
N ALA A 265 -16.27 -1.86 -4.49
CA ALA A 265 -14.95 -1.56 -5.01
C ALA A 265 -13.83 -2.17 -4.15
N GLY A 266 -13.99 -2.20 -2.83
CA GLY A 266 -13.10 -2.91 -1.91
C GLY A 266 -13.07 -4.43 -2.17
N ALA A 267 -14.24 -5.05 -2.36
CA ALA A 267 -14.34 -6.47 -2.70
C ALA A 267 -13.71 -6.77 -4.08
N ALA A 268 -13.95 -5.89 -5.07
CA ALA A 268 -13.31 -5.98 -6.38
C ALA A 268 -11.79 -5.84 -6.29
N THR A 269 -11.28 -4.96 -5.41
CA THR A 269 -9.84 -4.81 -5.14
C THR A 269 -9.22 -6.12 -4.68
N LEU A 270 -9.88 -6.84 -3.77
CA LEU A 270 -9.41 -8.14 -3.30
C LEU A 270 -9.31 -9.13 -4.47
N ALA A 271 -10.36 -9.25 -5.29
CA ALA A 271 -10.36 -10.13 -6.46
C ALA A 271 -9.29 -9.71 -7.49
N GLY A 272 -9.15 -8.41 -7.73
CA GLY A 272 -8.16 -7.82 -8.62
C GLY A 272 -6.73 -8.12 -8.21
N ASN A 273 -6.42 -8.06 -6.91
CA ASN A 273 -5.09 -8.40 -6.40
C ASN A 273 -4.68 -9.83 -6.78
N PHE A 274 -5.60 -10.80 -6.74
CA PHE A 274 -5.30 -12.17 -7.18
C PHE A 274 -5.20 -12.25 -8.71
N LEU A 275 -6.15 -11.64 -9.42
CA LEU A 275 -6.19 -11.66 -10.89
C LEU A 275 -4.90 -11.09 -11.50
N PHE A 276 -4.53 -9.86 -11.12
CA PHE A 276 -3.35 -9.18 -11.64
C PHE A 276 -2.04 -9.79 -11.11
N GLY A 277 -2.06 -10.44 -9.94
CA GLY A 277 -0.95 -11.27 -9.47
C GLY A 277 -0.66 -12.45 -10.41
N VAL A 278 -1.70 -13.16 -10.88
CA VAL A 278 -1.55 -14.27 -11.84
C VAL A 278 -1.20 -13.76 -13.24
N LEU A 279 -1.82 -12.66 -13.68
CA LEU A 279 -1.54 -12.06 -14.99
C LEU A 279 -0.10 -11.56 -15.10
N SER A 280 0.42 -10.91 -14.05
CA SER A 280 1.82 -10.45 -14.02
C SER A 280 2.82 -11.60 -14.13
N ALA A 281 2.52 -12.76 -13.55
CA ALA A 281 3.36 -13.95 -13.68
C ALA A 281 3.36 -14.53 -15.11
N ARG A 282 2.31 -14.30 -15.90
CA ARG A 282 2.17 -14.81 -17.28
C ARG A 282 2.64 -13.82 -18.34
N TRP A 283 2.28 -12.55 -18.19
CA TRP A 283 2.51 -11.50 -19.19
C TRP A 283 3.66 -10.55 -18.83
N GLY A 284 4.21 -10.67 -17.62
CA GLY A 284 5.19 -9.75 -17.07
C GLY A 284 4.55 -8.59 -16.32
N THR A 285 5.29 -8.10 -15.33
CA THR A 285 4.90 -7.02 -14.42
C THR A 285 4.45 -5.76 -15.17
N GLU A 286 5.25 -5.35 -16.16
CA GLU A 286 5.06 -4.08 -16.87
C GLU A 286 3.86 -4.06 -17.81
N ARG A 287 3.67 -5.12 -18.62
CA ARG A 287 2.50 -5.22 -19.52
C ARG A 287 1.19 -5.29 -18.73
N THR A 288 1.24 -5.96 -17.58
CA THR A 288 0.09 -6.06 -16.68
C THR A 288 -0.23 -4.71 -16.05
N LEU A 289 0.79 -3.93 -15.66
CA LEU A 289 0.59 -2.57 -15.16
C LEU A 289 0.03 -1.65 -16.26
N LEU A 290 0.57 -1.66 -17.48
CA LEU A 290 0.04 -0.87 -18.60
C LEU A 290 -1.44 -1.18 -18.86
N ALA A 291 -1.78 -2.46 -19.04
CA ALA A 291 -3.15 -2.87 -19.30
C ALA A 291 -4.09 -2.49 -18.14
N GLY A 292 -3.67 -2.74 -16.90
CA GLY A 292 -4.49 -2.42 -15.74
C GLY A 292 -4.65 -0.92 -15.50
N THR A 293 -3.67 -0.08 -15.82
CA THR A 293 -3.80 1.39 -15.76
C THR A 293 -4.80 1.91 -16.80
N VAL A 294 -4.84 1.32 -18.01
CA VAL A 294 -5.88 1.64 -19.01
C VAL A 294 -7.27 1.23 -18.50
N VAL A 295 -7.38 0.05 -17.91
CA VAL A 295 -8.62 -0.44 -17.29
C VAL A 295 -9.06 0.48 -16.15
N ALA A 296 -8.13 0.95 -15.32
CA ALA A 296 -8.41 1.90 -14.23
C ALA A 296 -8.97 3.23 -14.77
N ALA A 297 -8.36 3.78 -15.83
CA ALA A 297 -8.83 5.01 -16.47
C ALA A 297 -10.24 4.84 -17.05
N ALA A 298 -10.51 3.71 -17.73
CA ALA A 298 -11.85 3.38 -18.21
C ALA A 298 -12.88 3.25 -17.06
N GLY A 299 -12.46 2.67 -15.93
CA GLY A 299 -13.24 2.63 -14.71
C GLY A 299 -13.72 4.01 -14.27
N ILE A 300 -12.81 4.98 -14.18
CA ILE A 300 -13.12 6.38 -13.80
C ILE A 300 -14.14 6.99 -14.78
N LEU A 301 -14.03 6.69 -16.08
CA LEU A 301 -14.99 7.17 -17.08
C LEU A 301 -16.39 6.57 -16.90
N PHE A 302 -16.52 5.32 -16.46
CA PHE A 302 -17.83 4.76 -16.11
C PHE A 302 -18.47 5.50 -14.94
N LEU A 303 -17.68 6.00 -13.99
CA LEU A 303 -18.21 6.77 -12.87
C LEU A 303 -18.94 8.04 -13.34
N LEU A 304 -18.44 8.72 -14.39
CA LEU A 304 -19.10 9.89 -14.98
C LEU A 304 -20.51 9.59 -15.53
N GLY A 305 -20.78 8.33 -15.89
CA GLY A 305 -22.09 7.86 -16.33
C GLY A 305 -23.12 7.70 -15.22
N ALA A 306 -22.75 7.90 -13.94
CA ALA A 306 -23.64 7.71 -12.80
C ALA A 306 -24.91 8.58 -12.85
N HIS A 307 -24.85 9.74 -13.51
CA HIS A 307 -25.96 10.68 -13.65
C HIS A 307 -27.03 10.23 -14.66
N ASP A 308 -26.74 9.23 -15.50
CA ASP A 308 -27.72 8.76 -16.48
C ASP A 308 -28.86 7.98 -15.80
N PRO A 309 -30.14 8.38 -15.96
CA PRO A 309 -31.28 7.71 -15.33
C PRO A 309 -31.49 6.26 -15.78
N ALA A 310 -31.05 5.90 -16.99
CA ALA A 310 -31.23 4.57 -17.57
C ALA A 310 -30.00 3.67 -17.37
N LEU A 311 -28.79 4.26 -17.39
CA LEU A 311 -27.53 3.52 -17.37
C LEU A 311 -26.73 3.68 -16.06
N GLY A 312 -27.12 4.60 -15.18
CA GLY A 312 -26.33 5.02 -14.02
C GLY A 312 -25.98 3.88 -13.05
N LEU A 313 -26.96 3.03 -12.69
CA LEU A 313 -26.73 1.86 -11.84
C LEU A 313 -25.72 0.88 -12.45
N GLY A 314 -25.82 0.63 -13.75
CA GLY A 314 -24.89 -0.24 -14.49
C GLY A 314 -23.49 0.38 -14.56
N ALA A 315 -23.40 1.68 -14.81
CA ALA A 315 -22.15 2.42 -14.90
C ALA A 315 -21.41 2.44 -13.55
N VAL A 316 -22.13 2.66 -12.44
CA VAL A 316 -21.58 2.64 -11.09
C VAL A 316 -21.14 1.23 -10.67
N ALA A 317 -21.89 0.19 -11.04
CA ALA A 317 -21.49 -1.20 -10.82
C ALA A 317 -20.23 -1.57 -11.62
N LEU A 318 -20.14 -1.14 -12.89
CA LEU A 318 -18.95 -1.32 -13.72
C LEU A 318 -17.76 -0.55 -13.16
N PHE A 319 -17.95 0.69 -12.68
CA PHE A 319 -16.90 1.43 -11.97
C PHE A 319 -16.38 0.62 -10.78
N ALA A 320 -17.27 0.16 -9.89
CA ALA A 320 -16.86 -0.57 -8.69
C ALA A 320 -16.06 -1.83 -9.04
N LEU A 321 -16.49 -2.57 -10.06
CA LEU A 321 -15.80 -3.78 -10.51
C LEU A 321 -14.46 -3.47 -11.19
N VAL A 322 -14.47 -2.55 -12.16
CA VAL A 322 -13.32 -2.25 -13.03
C VAL A 322 -12.27 -1.45 -12.26
N TRP A 323 -12.62 -0.26 -11.78
CA TRP A 323 -11.70 0.61 -11.05
C TRP A 323 -11.27 -0.04 -9.73
N GLY A 324 -12.22 -0.62 -8.99
CA GLY A 324 -11.92 -1.33 -7.74
C GLY A 324 -10.90 -2.45 -7.95
N SER A 325 -11.04 -3.29 -8.98
CA SER A 325 -10.06 -4.35 -9.27
C SER A 325 -8.64 -3.83 -9.53
N THR A 326 -8.50 -2.60 -10.01
CA THR A 326 -7.20 -1.98 -10.35
C THR A 326 -6.63 -1.08 -9.25
N PHE A 327 -7.40 -0.76 -8.21
CA PHE A 327 -7.05 0.25 -7.20
C PHE A 327 -5.65 0.04 -6.59
N ASN A 328 -5.30 -1.21 -6.27
CA ASN A 328 -4.05 -1.54 -5.60
C ASN A 328 -2.96 -2.10 -6.55
N LEU A 329 -3.21 -2.08 -7.86
CA LEU A 329 -2.34 -2.66 -8.88
C LEU A 329 -0.93 -2.06 -8.87
N ALA A 330 -0.84 -0.72 -8.78
CA ALA A 330 0.44 -0.02 -8.77
C ALA A 330 1.26 -0.37 -7.53
N ASN A 331 0.64 -0.44 -6.34
CA ASN A 331 1.33 -0.85 -5.12
C ASN A 331 1.78 -2.32 -5.18
N GLN A 332 1.03 -3.17 -5.88
CA GLN A 332 1.37 -4.58 -6.06
C GLN A 332 2.57 -4.83 -6.97
N LEU A 333 2.60 -4.16 -8.11
CA LEU A 333 3.57 -4.46 -9.16
C LEU A 333 4.78 -3.51 -9.15
N SER A 334 4.64 -2.31 -8.57
CA SER A 334 5.74 -1.32 -8.53
C SER A 334 7.02 -1.81 -7.83
N PRO A 335 6.99 -2.59 -6.72
CA PRO A 335 8.23 -3.05 -6.09
C PRO A 335 8.97 -4.06 -6.98
N ALA A 336 8.25 -4.93 -7.68
CA ALA A 336 8.85 -5.85 -8.65
C ALA A 336 9.50 -5.08 -9.82
N MET A 337 8.81 -4.05 -10.34
CA MET A 337 9.39 -3.18 -11.38
C MET A 337 10.63 -2.44 -10.88
N LEU A 338 10.63 -1.93 -9.65
CA LEU A 338 11.79 -1.26 -9.08
C LEU A 338 12.98 -2.22 -8.93
N LEU A 339 12.72 -3.44 -8.44
CA LEU A 339 13.75 -4.44 -8.24
C LEU A 339 14.39 -4.85 -9.57
N GLU A 340 13.57 -5.04 -10.60
CA GLU A 340 14.03 -5.37 -11.94
C GLU A 340 14.83 -4.21 -12.60
N SER A 341 14.56 -2.93 -12.26
CA SER A 341 15.25 -1.78 -12.88
C SER A 341 16.51 -1.36 -12.12
N MET A 342 16.47 -1.38 -10.79
CA MET A 342 17.55 -0.92 -9.94
C MET A 342 18.45 -2.05 -9.44
N GLY A 343 17.97 -3.29 -9.49
CA GLY A 343 18.63 -4.46 -8.93
C GLY A 343 18.36 -4.62 -7.43
N GLN A 344 18.97 -5.64 -6.84
CA GLN A 344 18.76 -6.00 -5.43
C GLN A 344 19.54 -5.08 -4.47
N ARG A 345 20.58 -4.40 -4.95
CA ARG A 345 21.44 -3.55 -4.13
C ARG A 345 20.68 -2.33 -3.59
N ASN A 346 20.60 -2.18 -2.26
CA ASN A 346 19.87 -1.12 -1.58
C ASN A 346 18.39 -1.01 -1.99
N PHE A 347 17.76 -2.11 -2.39
CA PHE A 347 16.38 -2.12 -2.87
C PHE A 347 15.41 -1.54 -1.83
N GLY A 348 15.60 -1.87 -0.55
CA GLY A 348 14.77 -1.36 0.54
C GLY A 348 14.85 0.17 0.67
N SER A 349 16.06 0.74 0.63
CA SER A 349 16.26 2.20 0.64
C SER A 349 15.62 2.88 -0.57
N LEU A 350 15.82 2.35 -1.77
CA LEU A 350 15.25 2.93 -3.00
C LEU A 350 13.72 2.86 -2.99
N LEU A 351 13.15 1.74 -2.57
CA LEU A 351 11.70 1.60 -2.45
C LEU A 351 11.14 2.60 -1.45
N GLY A 352 11.82 2.79 -0.31
CA GLY A 352 11.41 3.75 0.71
C GLY A 352 11.46 5.20 0.25
N ILE A 353 12.60 5.66 -0.30
CA ILE A 353 12.76 7.03 -0.80
C ILE A 353 11.71 7.33 -1.88
N GLY A 354 11.53 6.39 -2.82
CA GLY A 354 10.58 6.56 -3.90
C GLY A 354 9.12 6.61 -3.43
N ASN A 355 8.73 5.76 -2.46
CA ASN A 355 7.40 5.82 -1.84
C ASN A 355 7.18 7.10 -1.03
N LEU A 356 8.20 7.65 -0.37
CA LEU A 356 8.10 8.93 0.31
C LEU A 356 7.76 10.05 -0.69
N ILE A 357 8.52 10.16 -1.78
CA ILE A 357 8.33 11.21 -2.79
C ILE A 357 6.96 11.04 -3.46
N ALA A 358 6.64 9.82 -3.91
CA ALA A 358 5.34 9.54 -4.54
C ALA A 358 4.17 9.74 -3.56
N GLY A 359 4.31 9.32 -2.30
CA GLY A 359 3.29 9.45 -1.27
C GLY A 359 2.96 10.91 -0.95
N VAL A 360 3.98 11.76 -0.79
CA VAL A 360 3.79 13.21 -0.62
C VAL A 360 3.09 13.82 -1.84
N GLY A 361 3.53 13.48 -3.06
CA GLY A 361 2.87 13.94 -4.28
C GLY A 361 1.42 13.47 -4.40
N SER A 362 1.12 12.27 -3.91
CA SER A 362 -0.22 11.67 -4.00
C SER A 362 -1.21 12.24 -2.99
N ALA A 363 -0.72 12.78 -1.87
CA ALA A 363 -1.54 13.44 -0.87
C ALA A 363 -2.28 14.67 -1.42
N PHE A 364 -1.72 15.33 -2.44
CA PHE A 364 -2.38 16.44 -3.13
C PHE A 364 -3.57 16.02 -4.01
N GLY A 365 -3.75 14.72 -4.31
CA GLY A 365 -4.83 14.24 -5.16
C GLY A 365 -6.23 14.62 -4.66
N PRO A 366 -6.62 14.21 -3.44
CA PRO A 366 -7.89 14.61 -2.83
C PRO A 366 -8.05 16.13 -2.69
N GLU A 367 -6.97 16.84 -2.34
CA GLU A 367 -7.00 18.30 -2.14
C GLU A 367 -7.30 19.06 -3.43
N ILE A 368 -6.64 18.67 -4.54
CA ILE A 368 -6.92 19.24 -5.87
C ILE A 368 -8.34 18.92 -6.31
N VAL A 369 -8.81 17.69 -6.07
CA VAL A 369 -10.19 17.31 -6.42
C VAL A 369 -11.20 18.14 -5.62
N GLY A 370 -11.02 18.27 -4.31
CA GLY A 370 -11.88 19.09 -3.45
C GLY A 370 -11.90 20.56 -3.88
N TYR A 371 -10.73 21.16 -4.07
CA TYR A 371 -10.61 22.56 -4.53
C TYR A 371 -11.33 22.80 -5.86
N LEU A 372 -11.19 21.88 -6.83
CA LEU A 372 -11.88 22.00 -8.12
C LEU A 372 -13.40 21.85 -7.98
N VAL A 373 -13.87 20.99 -7.09
CA VAL A 373 -15.31 20.87 -6.79
C VAL A 373 -15.83 22.16 -6.16
N ASP A 374 -15.10 22.75 -5.22
CA ASP A 374 -15.52 24.00 -4.57
C ASP A 374 -15.60 25.17 -5.56
N LEU A 375 -14.67 25.23 -6.52
CA LEU A 375 -14.66 26.27 -7.56
C LEU A 375 -15.75 26.08 -8.62
N THR A 376 -15.97 24.83 -9.05
CA THR A 376 -16.84 24.54 -10.20
C THR A 376 -18.24 24.09 -9.81
N HIS A 377 -18.45 23.75 -8.54
CA HIS A 377 -19.64 23.09 -8.00
C HIS A 377 -20.02 21.81 -8.75
N ALA A 378 -19.06 21.18 -9.43
CA ALA A 378 -19.26 20.00 -10.25
C ALA A 378 -18.09 19.02 -10.11
N TYR A 379 -18.39 17.72 -10.15
CA TYR A 379 -17.39 16.66 -10.05
C TYR A 379 -16.82 16.21 -11.39
N THR A 380 -17.43 16.62 -12.51
CA THR A 380 -17.07 16.15 -13.85
C THR A 380 -15.62 16.52 -14.22
N LEU A 381 -15.23 17.79 -14.01
CA LEU A 381 -13.87 18.25 -14.28
C LEU A 381 -12.82 17.55 -13.39
N PRO A 382 -12.96 17.49 -12.05
CA PRO A 382 -12.03 16.74 -11.21
C PRO A 382 -11.90 15.26 -11.59
N LEU A 383 -13.00 14.59 -11.91
CA LEU A 383 -12.97 13.18 -12.32
C LEU A 383 -12.30 12.97 -13.69
N LEU A 384 -12.52 13.88 -14.64
CA LEU A 384 -11.79 13.89 -15.92
C LEU A 384 -10.30 14.14 -15.72
N LEU A 385 -9.92 15.02 -14.79
CA LEU A 385 -8.53 15.24 -14.42
C LEU A 385 -7.90 13.96 -13.84
N CYS A 386 -8.60 13.25 -12.95
CA CYS A 386 -8.14 11.96 -12.45
C CYS A 386 -7.94 10.95 -13.59
N ALA A 387 -8.91 10.81 -14.51
CA ALA A 387 -8.76 9.95 -15.67
C ALA A 387 -7.55 10.36 -16.55
N ALA A 388 -7.33 11.67 -16.74
CA ALA A 388 -6.19 12.19 -17.48
C ALA A 388 -4.85 11.90 -16.78
N LEU A 389 -4.77 12.02 -15.45
CA LEU A 389 -3.58 11.67 -14.66
C LEU A 389 -3.27 10.17 -14.76
N MET A 390 -4.31 9.32 -14.72
CA MET A 390 -4.19 7.88 -14.88
C MET A 390 -3.63 7.53 -16.28
N LEU A 391 -4.13 8.19 -17.34
CA LEU A 391 -3.61 8.02 -18.70
C LEU A 391 -2.21 8.60 -18.86
N ALA A 392 -1.90 9.74 -18.23
CA ALA A 392 -0.57 10.34 -18.25
C ALA A 392 0.48 9.41 -17.62
N ALA A 393 0.09 8.59 -16.64
CA ALA A 393 0.96 7.57 -16.05
C ALA A 393 1.39 6.47 -17.05
N LEU A 394 0.68 6.29 -18.17
CA LEU A 394 1.08 5.32 -19.21
C LEU A 394 2.40 5.71 -19.88
N LEU A 395 2.71 7.00 -19.98
CA LEU A 395 3.94 7.48 -20.60
C LEU A 395 5.20 7.03 -19.82
N PRO A 396 5.36 7.31 -18.52
CA PRO A 396 6.52 6.83 -17.77
C PRO A 396 6.61 5.30 -17.74
N ILE A 397 5.48 4.59 -17.71
CA ILE A 397 5.49 3.11 -17.79
C ILE A 397 6.01 2.64 -19.17
N ALA A 398 5.55 3.25 -20.27
CA ALA A 398 6.00 2.89 -21.61
C ALA A 398 7.48 3.26 -21.86
N LEU A 399 7.95 4.39 -21.31
CA LEU A 399 9.35 4.78 -21.40
C LEU A 399 10.25 3.85 -20.59
N LEU A 400 9.80 3.36 -19.44
CA LEU A 400 10.49 2.30 -18.71
C LEU A 400 10.62 1.03 -19.55
N HIS A 401 9.60 0.71 -20.35
CA HIS A 401 9.61 -0.45 -21.24
C HIS A 401 10.65 -0.31 -22.34
N GLY A 402 10.69 0.85 -23.00
CA GLY A 402 11.62 1.14 -24.08
C GLY A 402 13.08 1.18 -23.62
N VAL A 403 13.35 1.72 -22.44
CA VAL A 403 14.71 1.74 -21.85
C VAL A 403 15.19 0.33 -21.51
N ARG A 404 14.28 -0.58 -21.13
CA ARG A 404 14.59 -1.97 -20.73
C ARG A 404 14.83 -2.93 -21.89
N GLN A 405 14.22 -2.71 -23.05
CA GLN A 405 14.49 -3.54 -24.22
C GLN A 405 15.84 -3.23 -24.88
N LYS A 406 16.53 -2.17 -24.45
CA LYS A 406 17.80 -1.72 -25.06
C LYS A 406 19.10 -2.47 -24.72
N PRO A 407 19.18 -3.57 -23.94
CA PRO A 407 20.40 -4.36 -23.88
C PRO A 407 20.23 -5.76 -24.50
N ALA A 408 20.42 -5.84 -25.82
CA ALA A 408 20.84 -7.06 -26.53
C ALA A 408 21.46 -6.77 -27.91
N GLU A 409 21.08 -5.68 -28.59
CA GLU A 409 21.60 -5.38 -29.95
C GLU A 409 22.92 -4.59 -29.95
N GLU A 410 23.24 -3.83 -28.90
CA GLU A 410 24.49 -3.05 -28.83
C GLU A 410 25.67 -3.82 -28.20
N ALA A 411 25.50 -5.10 -27.86
CA ALA A 411 26.56 -5.95 -27.30
C ALA A 411 27.36 -6.75 -28.36
N TRP A 412 27.08 -6.55 -29.65
CA TRP A 412 27.74 -7.24 -30.77
C TRP A 412 28.16 -6.29 -31.91
N CYS A 413 28.61 -5.07 -31.59
CA CYS A 413 29.35 -4.22 -32.52
C CYS A 413 30.74 -3.91 -31.98
#